data_AF-A0A5E4DJN6-F1
#
_entry.id   AF-A0A5E4DJN6-F1
#
_cell.length_a   1.000
_cell.length_b   1.000
_cell.length_c   1.000
_cell.angle_alpha   90.00
_cell.angle_beta   90.00
_cell.angle_gamma   90.00
#
_symmetry.space_group_name_H-M   'P 1'
#
loop_
_entity.id
_entity.type
_entity.pdbx_description
1 polymer ?
#
loop_
_entity_poly.entity_id
_entity_poly.type
_entity_poly.pdbx_seq_one_letter_code
_entity_poly.pdbx_strand_id
1 'polypeptide(L)'
;MLSQIMLATYRNPPYVSLAARMLIRQMLTLDPQKRPTAKQILQHPWLTQGNQDLPHDYSEPIPIRPDPEILTTMFDMGYDLRKTW
;
A
#
# COMPACT_ATOMS: atom_id res chain seq x y z
N MET A 1 -22.94 6.83 -11.73
CA MET A 1 -21.67 6.76 -10.98
C MET A 1 -21.67 5.57 -10.02
N LEU A 2 -22.60 5.48 -9.07
CA LEU A 2 -22.74 4.34 -8.14
C LEU A 2 -22.79 2.97 -8.83
N SER A 3 -23.53 2.85 -9.94
CA SER A 3 -23.61 1.60 -10.72
C SER A 3 -22.25 1.12 -11.24
N GLN A 4 -21.34 2.04 -11.56
CA GLN A 4 -20.01 1.68 -12.08
C GLN A 4 -19.13 1.07 -10.97
N ILE A 5 -19.27 1.58 -9.74
CA ILE A 5 -18.56 1.07 -8.57
C ILE A 5 -19.08 -0.31 -8.20
N MET A 6 -20.40 -0.48 -8.13
CA MET A 6 -21.04 -1.74 -7.73
C MET A 6 -20.77 -2.89 -8.72
N LEU A 7 -20.52 -2.58 -9.98
CA LEU A 7 -20.23 -3.56 -11.03
C LEU A 7 -18.73 -3.66 -11.37
N ALA A 8 -17.87 -2.89 -10.70
CA ALA A 8 -16.45 -2.76 -11.01
C ALA A 8 -16.19 -2.53 -12.50
N THR A 9 -17.01 -1.68 -13.13
CA THR A 9 -16.88 -1.35 -14.54
C THR A 9 -15.98 -0.13 -14.73
N TYR A 10 -14.98 -0.28 -15.59
CA TYR A 10 -14.01 0.75 -15.93
C TYR A 10 -13.56 0.57 -17.38
N ARG A 11 -12.97 1.61 -17.97
CA ARG A 11 -12.46 1.56 -19.34
C ARG A 11 -11.00 1.14 -19.34
N ASN A 12 -10.61 0.33 -20.33
CA ASN A 12 -9.23 -0.08 -20.58
C ASN A 12 -8.71 0.62 -21.83
N PRO A 13 -7.91 1.68 -21.70
CA PRO A 13 -7.36 2.36 -22.87
C PRO A 13 -6.34 1.47 -23.61
N PRO A 14 -6.24 1.60 -24.95
CA PRO A 14 -5.37 0.74 -25.76
C PRO A 14 -3.87 0.95 -25.48
N TYR A 15 -3.48 2.12 -24.99
CA TYR A 15 -2.10 2.45 -24.64
C TYR A 15 -1.64 1.86 -23.29
N VAL A 16 -2.52 1.20 -22.54
CA VAL A 16 -2.18 0.57 -21.26
C VAL A 16 -1.73 -0.87 -21.50
N SER A 17 -0.54 -1.21 -20.98
CA SER A 17 0.04 -2.55 -21.13
C SER A 17 -0.90 -3.64 -20.62
N LEU A 18 -0.81 -4.85 -21.21
CA LEU A 18 -1.63 -5.98 -20.77
C LEU A 18 -1.39 -6.30 -19.28
N ALA A 19 -0.13 -6.27 -18.84
CA ALA A 19 0.23 -6.55 -17.45
C ALA A 19 -0.38 -5.52 -16.48
N ALA A 20 -0.40 -4.22 -16.83
CA ALA A 20 -1.09 -3.21 -16.04
C ALA A 20 -2.60 -3.44 -15.97
N ARG A 21 -3.23 -3.80 -17.09
CA ARG A 21 -4.68 -4.10 -17.13
C ARG A 21 -5.04 -5.31 -16.26
N MET A 22 -4.17 -6.33 -16.23
CA MET A 22 -4.34 -7.50 -15.37
C MET A 22 -4.24 -7.13 -13.88
N LEU A 23 -3.26 -6.30 -13.52
CA LEU A 23 -3.12 -5.79 -12.15
C LEU A 23 -4.37 -5.04 -11.69
N ILE A 24 -4.84 -4.08 -12.49
CA ILE A 24 -6.04 -3.28 -12.18
C ILE A 24 -7.25 -4.19 -11.99
N ARG A 25 -7.40 -5.22 -12.83
CA ARG A 25 -8.49 -6.20 -12.72
C ARG A 25 -8.44 -6.98 -11.42
N GLN A 26 -7.26 -7.37 -10.96
CA GLN A 26 -7.08 -8.05 -9.67
C GLN A 26 -7.43 -7.14 -8.49
N MET A 27 -6.96 -5.89 -8.51
CA MET A 27 -7.25 -4.90 -7.46
C MET A 27 -8.74 -4.56 -7.37
N LEU A 28 -9.42 -4.43 -8.51
CA LEU A 28 -10.85 -4.11 -8.59
C LEU A 28 -11.76 -5.36 -8.56
N THR A 29 -11.29 -6.46 -7.95
CA THR A 29 -12.13 -7.63 -7.71
C THR A 29 -13.36 -7.23 -6.86
N LEU A 30 -14.54 -7.56 -7.38
CA LEU A 30 -15.84 -7.21 -6.78
C LEU A 30 -16.02 -7.80 -5.40
N ASP A 31 -15.80 -9.10 -5.28
CA ASP A 31 -15.90 -9.85 -4.04
C ASP A 31 -14.69 -9.52 -3.14
N PRO A 32 -14.88 -8.84 -2.00
CA PRO A 32 -13.78 -8.45 -1.13
C PRO A 32 -13.00 -9.64 -0.56
N GLN A 33 -13.65 -10.79 -0.37
CA GLN A 33 -13.00 -12.01 0.14
C GLN A 33 -12.08 -12.66 -0.90
N LYS A 34 -12.30 -12.37 -2.18
CA LYS A 34 -11.44 -12.82 -3.30
C LYS A 34 -10.45 -11.75 -3.73
N ARG A 35 -10.56 -10.53 -3.19
CA ARG A 35 -9.66 -9.44 -3.54
C ARG A 35 -8.29 -9.72 -2.92
N PRO A 36 -7.21 -9.72 -3.71
CA PRO A 36 -5.87 -9.95 -3.19
C PRO A 36 -5.47 -8.84 -2.22
N THR A 37 -4.67 -9.22 -1.23
CA THR A 37 -4.07 -8.30 -0.27
C THR A 37 -3.01 -7.41 -0.93
N ALA A 38 -2.66 -6.29 -0.30
CA ALA A 38 -1.55 -5.45 -0.75
C ALA A 38 -0.24 -6.26 -0.89
N LYS A 39 0.05 -7.16 0.07
CA LYS A 39 1.23 -8.03 0.02
C LYS A 39 1.26 -8.92 -1.23
N GLN A 40 0.13 -9.47 -1.63
CA GLN A 40 0.03 -10.29 -2.86
C GLN A 40 0.13 -9.41 -4.13
N ILE A 41 -0.50 -8.24 -4.12
CA ILE A 41 -0.44 -7.29 -5.23
C ILE A 41 0.98 -6.80 -5.50
N LEU A 42 1.76 -6.49 -4.45
CA LEU A 42 3.15 -6.03 -4.58
C LEU A 42 4.08 -7.03 -5.27
N GLN A 43 3.69 -8.31 -5.34
CA GLN A 43 4.43 -9.36 -6.04
C GLN A 43 4.05 -9.47 -7.53
N HIS A 44 3.08 -8.69 -8.01
CA HIS A 44 2.59 -8.77 -9.38
C HIS A 44 3.69 -8.37 -10.40
N PRO A 45 3.85 -9.10 -11.52
CA PRO A 45 4.92 -8.85 -12.50
C PRO A 45 5.00 -7.41 -13.01
N TRP A 46 3.86 -6.73 -13.15
CA TRP A 46 3.86 -5.32 -13.58
C TRP A 46 4.52 -4.36 -12.58
N LEU A 47 4.47 -4.66 -11.27
CA LEU A 47 5.11 -3.85 -10.23
C LEU A 47 6.55 -4.27 -9.96
N THR A 48 6.90 -5.52 -10.25
CA THR A 48 8.26 -6.06 -10.02
C THR A 48 9.17 -5.92 -11.25
N GLN A 49 8.63 -5.45 -12.38
CA GLN A 49 9.39 -5.11 -13.59
C GLN A 49 10.41 -4.00 -13.28
N GLY A 50 11.69 -4.36 -13.21
CA GLY A 50 12.80 -3.43 -12.92
C GLY A 50 13.22 -3.37 -11.44
N ASN A 51 12.57 -4.11 -10.55
CA ASN A 51 12.89 -4.17 -9.12
C ASN A 51 14.09 -5.08 -8.79
N GLN A 52 15.12 -5.14 -9.65
CA GLN A 52 16.32 -5.92 -9.32
C GLN A 52 17.09 -5.35 -8.11
N ASP A 53 16.85 -4.09 -7.73
CA ASP A 53 17.65 -3.38 -6.73
C ASP A 53 16.88 -2.84 -5.50
N LEU A 54 15.55 -2.98 -5.42
CA LEU A 54 14.81 -2.51 -4.25
C LEU A 54 14.67 -3.63 -3.22
N PRO A 55 15.12 -3.45 -1.96
CA PRO A 55 14.94 -4.43 -0.91
C PRO A 55 13.46 -4.81 -0.81
N HIS A 56 13.16 -6.11 -0.96
CA HIS A 56 11.79 -6.63 -0.89
C HIS A 56 11.10 -6.34 0.45
N ASP A 57 11.90 -6.04 1.48
CA ASP A 57 11.46 -5.60 2.79
C ASP A 57 12.11 -4.25 3.10
N TYR A 58 11.43 -3.15 2.78
CA TYR A 58 11.72 -1.87 3.43
C TYR A 58 11.33 -2.00 4.90
N SER A 59 12.23 -2.58 5.69
CA SER A 59 12.18 -2.48 7.14
C SER A 59 12.94 -1.22 7.49
N GLU A 60 12.20 -0.15 7.81
CA GLU A 60 12.83 1.00 8.44
C GLU A 60 13.43 0.51 9.77
N PRO A 61 14.76 0.64 9.96
CA PRO A 61 15.38 0.15 11.18
C PRO A 61 14.74 0.86 12.37
N ILE A 62 14.31 0.11 13.38
CA ILE A 62 13.74 0.71 14.58
C ILE A 62 14.81 1.63 15.19
N PRO A 63 14.57 2.95 15.27
CA PRO A 63 15.56 3.87 15.78
C PRO A 63 15.78 3.59 17.26
N ILE A 64 17.05 3.51 17.68
CA ILE A 64 17.43 3.23 19.08
C ILE A 64 16.91 4.32 20.02
N ARG A 65 16.72 5.54 19.50
CA ARG A 65 16.18 6.68 20.23
C ARG A 65 15.06 7.32 19.44
N PRO A 66 13.93 7.65 20.07
CA PRO A 66 12.85 8.39 19.42
C PRO A 66 13.31 9.81 19.06
N ASP A 67 12.80 10.31 17.94
CA ASP A 67 13.04 11.67 17.49
C ASP A 67 12.44 12.69 18.48
N PRO A 68 13.20 13.73 18.89
CA PRO A 68 12.70 14.78 19.77
C PRO A 68 11.45 15.50 19.28
N GLU A 69 11.28 15.69 17.97
CA GLU A 69 10.09 16.33 17.40
C GLU A 69 8.85 15.43 17.55
N ILE A 70 9.04 14.11 17.36
CA ILE A 70 7.99 13.12 17.59
C ILE A 70 7.60 13.10 19.07
N LEU A 71 8.57 13.12 19.98
CA LEU A 71 8.30 13.17 21.42
C LEU A 71 7.52 14.43 21.84
N THR A 72 7.88 15.58 21.27
CA THR A 72 7.17 16.85 21.53
C THR A 72 5.72 16.74 21.07
N THR A 73 5.50 16.21 19.87
CA THR A 73 4.16 15.96 19.34
C THR A 73 3.36 15.01 20.23
N MET A 74 3.97 13.93 20.73
CA MET A 74 3.31 13.01 21.65
C MET A 74 2.94 13.69 22.99
N PHE A 75 3.82 14.54 23.52
CA PHE A 75 3.51 15.32 24.72
C PHE A 75 2.32 16.27 24.49
N ASP A 76 2.29 16.97 23.36
CA ASP A 76 1.20 17.88 22.98
C ASP A 76 -0.13 17.13 22.78
N MET A 77 -0.08 15.87 22.36
CA MET A 77 -1.23 14.97 22.28
C MET A 77 -1.69 14.43 23.65
N GLY A 78 -0.99 14.77 24.74
CA GLY A 78 -1.34 14.39 26.12
C GLY A 78 -0.72 13.06 26.59
N TYR A 79 0.25 12.51 25.85
CA TYR A 79 0.99 11.33 26.30
C TYR A 79 2.05 11.70 27.36
N ASP A 80 2.10 10.93 28.43
CA ASP A 80 3.13 11.08 29.47
C ASP A 80 4.42 10.36 29.04
N LEU A 81 5.41 11.15 28.60
CA LEU A 81 6.72 10.65 28.15
C LEU A 81 7.51 9.89 29.24
N ARG A 82 7.12 10.02 30.52
CA ARG A 82 7.77 9.31 31.65
C ARG A 82 7.17 7.93 31.91
N LYS A 83 6.03 7.60 31.30
CA LYS A 83 5.34 6.31 31.44
C LYS A 83 5.46 5.41 30.21
N THR A 84 6.11 5.89 29.16
CA THR A 84 6.28 5.15 27.90
C THR A 84 7.47 4.18 27.91
N TRP A 85 8.09 3.93 29.07
CA TRP A 85 9.24 3.02 29.25
C TRP A 85 9.11 2.20 30.54
#